data_AF-A0A8T5AYC6-F1
#
_entry.id   AF-A0A8T5AYC6-F1
#
_cell.length_a   1.000
_cell.length_b   1.000
_cell.length_c   1.000
_cell.angle_alpha   90.00
_cell.angle_beta   90.00
_cell.angle_gamma   90.00
#
_symmetry.space_group_name_H-M   'P 1'
#
loop_
_entity.id
_entity.type
_entity.pdbx_description
1 polymer ?
#
loop_
_entity_poly.entity_id
_entity_poly.type
_entity_poly.pdbx_seq_one_letter_code
_entity_poly.pdbx_strand_id
1 'polypeptide(L)'
;MADKNLFEILQEILAQVAAETIHLLPKIFIALIVIVITLLIIKVLNIGFRKLLKLAKLDAMFKQFTGFTLPFSLDGLIIFLADLGIVLITIYGLVNLFLGPQYLQLISNGIYYGARVVSIVVIAIIIFAIFNMLISKVKVDTRLRSYAMVIVLILITAMLIDITALSDQVKNALTLGLSIGVGIAIGVFAIWFFFHEYLDKSFKIESFTKPSEETQVPKDVKSDPWNS
;
A
#
# COMPACT_ATOMS: atom_id res chain seq x y z
N MET A 1 28.01 17.93 -59.98
CA MET A 1 27.61 17.72 -58.58
C MET A 1 27.11 16.29 -58.44
N ALA A 2 27.95 15.35 -58.03
CA ALA A 2 27.63 14.02 -57.49
C ALA A 2 28.85 13.11 -57.64
N ASP A 3 29.82 13.26 -56.73
CA ASP A 3 30.69 12.17 -56.24
C ASP A 3 31.60 12.75 -55.15
N LYS A 4 31.00 13.14 -54.01
CA LYS A 4 31.77 13.02 -52.78
C LYS A 4 31.87 11.52 -52.56
N ASN A 5 33.07 10.97 -52.75
CA ASN A 5 33.31 9.54 -52.60
C ASN A 5 32.67 9.08 -51.29
N LEU A 6 31.83 8.05 -51.33
CA LEU A 6 31.15 7.51 -50.14
C LEU A 6 32.14 7.25 -48.99
N PHE A 7 33.40 6.96 -49.32
CA PHE A 7 34.51 6.82 -48.40
C PHE A 7 34.84 8.09 -47.61
N GLU A 8 34.85 9.27 -48.24
CA GLU A 8 35.10 10.55 -47.57
C GLU A 8 33.97 10.90 -46.59
N ILE A 9 32.71 10.66 -46.99
CA ILE A 9 31.55 10.86 -46.13
C ILE A 9 31.62 9.89 -44.94
N LEU A 10 31.97 8.62 -45.18
CA LEU A 10 32.12 7.63 -44.12
C LEU A 10 33.25 8.00 -43.15
N GLN A 11 34.37 8.51 -43.68
CA GLN A 11 35.50 8.98 -42.88
C GLN A 11 35.15 10.22 -42.05
N GLU A 12 34.42 11.19 -42.61
CA GLU A 12 33.91 12.35 -41.86
C GLU A 12 32.98 11.92 -40.72
N ILE A 13 32.05 10.99 -40.98
CA ILE A 13 31.14 10.47 -39.96
C ILE A 13 31.91 9.71 -38.87
N LEU A 14 32.85 8.82 -39.25
CA LEU A 14 33.66 8.10 -38.27
C LEU A 14 34.56 9.02 -37.45
N ALA A 15 35.18 10.03 -38.08
CA ALA A 15 36.01 11.00 -37.38
C ALA A 15 35.17 11.82 -36.39
N GLN A 16 33.96 12.21 -36.78
CA GLN A 16 33.03 12.91 -35.91
C GLN A 16 32.58 12.04 -34.73
N VAL A 17 32.19 10.79 -34.98
CA VAL A 17 31.83 9.83 -33.90
C VAL A 17 33.01 9.56 -32.98
N ALA A 18 34.23 9.43 -33.52
CA ALA A 18 35.44 9.25 -32.72
C ALA A 18 35.74 10.48 -31.84
N ALA A 19 35.62 11.70 -32.39
CA ALA A 19 35.79 12.93 -31.65
C ALA A 19 34.76 13.08 -30.53
N GLU A 20 33.49 12.81 -30.81
CA GLU A 20 32.42 12.79 -29.81
C GLU A 20 32.68 11.73 -28.72
N THR A 21 33.17 10.55 -29.10
CA THR A 21 33.53 9.49 -28.15
C THR A 21 34.69 9.90 -27.23
N ILE A 22 35.72 10.57 -27.76
CA ILE A 22 36.85 11.08 -26.98
C ILE A 22 36.38 12.12 -25.96
N HIS A 23 35.41 12.97 -26.31
CA HIS A 23 34.82 13.91 -25.36
C HIS A 23 33.99 13.24 -24.24
N LEU A 24 33.44 12.06 -24.48
CA LEU A 24 32.71 11.27 -23.47
C LEU A 24 33.64 10.43 -22.58
N LEU A 25 34.86 10.13 -23.04
CA LEU A 25 35.85 9.34 -22.32
C LEU A 25 36.08 9.77 -20.85
N PRO A 26 36.29 11.07 -20.52
CA PRO A 26 36.47 11.48 -19.13
C PRO A 26 35.24 11.22 -18.25
N LYS A 27 34.02 11.36 -18.80
CA LYS A 27 32.78 11.05 -18.06
C LYS A 27 32.65 9.57 -17.76
N ILE A 28 33.05 8.71 -18.71
CA ILE A 28 33.06 7.24 -18.53
C ILE A 28 34.03 6.83 -17.42
N PHE A 29 35.24 7.41 -17.40
CA PHE A 29 36.21 7.16 -16.32
C PHE A 29 35.67 7.57 -14.95
N ILE A 30 35.09 8.76 -14.82
CA ILE A 30 34.47 9.23 -13.57
C ILE A 30 33.34 8.29 -13.14
N ALA A 31 32.48 7.88 -14.07
CA ALA A 31 31.39 6.95 -13.79
C ALA A 31 31.89 5.61 -13.24
N LEU A 32 32.98 5.08 -13.81
CA LEU A 32 33.60 3.84 -13.34
C LEU A 32 34.18 4.00 -11.93
N ILE A 33 34.84 5.12 -11.65
CA ILE A 33 35.34 5.45 -10.30
C ILE A 33 34.17 5.53 -9.31
N VAL A 34 33.09 6.21 -9.66
CA VAL A 34 31.89 6.32 -8.82
C VAL A 34 31.32 4.93 -8.51
N ILE A 35 31.19 4.05 -9.52
CA ILE A 35 30.71 2.67 -9.31
C ILE A 35 31.61 1.90 -8.35
N VAL A 36 32.94 1.98 -8.52
CA VAL A 36 33.90 1.31 -7.63
C VAL A 36 33.77 1.84 -6.20
N ILE A 37 33.69 3.16 -6.01
CA ILE A 37 33.50 3.78 -4.69
C ILE A 37 32.17 3.33 -4.08
N THR A 38 31.09 3.30 -4.84
CA THR A 38 29.78 2.82 -4.40
C THR A 38 29.86 1.39 -3.87
N LEU A 39 30.50 0.48 -4.61
CA LEU A 39 30.67 -0.91 -4.17
C LEU A 39 31.51 -1.01 -2.88
N LEU A 40 32.53 -0.17 -2.72
CA LEU A 40 33.30 -0.09 -1.49
C LEU A 40 32.44 0.40 -0.31
N ILE A 41 31.63 1.44 -0.52
CA ILE A 41 30.71 1.97 0.51
C ILE A 41 29.72 0.89 0.93
N ILE A 42 29.06 0.21 -0.02
CA ILE A 42 28.13 -0.89 0.26
C ILE A 42 28.83 -1.96 1.12
N LYS A 43 30.04 -2.38 0.73
CA LYS A 43 30.79 -3.40 1.48
C LYS A 43 31.08 -2.96 2.92
N VAL A 44 31.57 -1.73 3.11
CA VAL A 44 31.90 -1.19 4.44
C VAL A 44 30.64 -1.04 5.30
N LEU A 45 29.58 -0.50 4.74
CA LEU A 45 28.33 -0.23 5.45
C LEU A 45 27.63 -1.53 5.85
N ASN A 46 27.62 -2.54 4.97
CA ASN A 46 27.04 -3.84 5.25
C ASN A 46 27.79 -4.56 6.40
N ILE A 47 29.12 -4.44 6.48
CA ILE A 47 29.89 -4.94 7.62
C ILE A 47 29.48 -4.22 8.92
N GLY A 48 29.35 -2.89 8.88
CA GLY A 48 28.91 -2.07 10.01
C GLY A 48 27.51 -2.45 10.50
N PHE A 49 26.54 -2.46 9.59
CA PHE A 49 25.16 -2.82 9.90
C PHE A 49 25.03 -4.23 10.43
N ARG A 50 25.70 -5.23 9.85
CA ARG A 50 25.66 -6.59 10.39
C ARG A 50 26.14 -6.67 11.82
N LYS A 51 27.15 -5.88 12.22
CA LYS A 51 27.60 -5.83 13.62
C LYS A 51 26.56 -5.17 14.51
N LEU A 52 26.03 -4.01 14.11
CA LEU A 52 25.06 -3.25 14.90
C LEU A 52 23.73 -4.01 15.08
N LEU A 53 23.22 -4.62 14.01
CA LEU A 53 21.95 -5.32 14.01
C LEU A 53 22.00 -6.62 14.83
N LYS A 54 23.13 -7.35 14.76
CA LYS A 54 23.38 -8.51 15.63
C LYS A 54 23.38 -8.15 17.12
N LEU A 55 23.91 -6.97 17.47
CA LEU A 55 23.88 -6.47 18.85
C LEU A 55 22.46 -6.12 19.29
N ALA A 56 21.67 -5.51 18.39
CA ALA A 56 20.29 -5.11 18.67
C ALA A 56 19.30 -6.29 18.71
N LYS A 57 19.60 -7.42 18.06
CA LYS A 57 18.72 -8.60 17.97
C LYS A 57 17.29 -8.23 17.57
N LEU A 58 17.15 -7.46 16.49
CA LEU A 58 15.86 -6.89 16.08
C LEU A 58 14.78 -7.95 15.83
N ASP A 59 15.16 -9.08 15.24
CA ASP A 59 14.24 -10.21 15.01
C ASP A 59 13.65 -10.74 16.34
N ALA A 60 14.46 -10.79 17.40
CA ALA A 60 14.01 -11.24 18.72
C ALA A 60 13.08 -10.22 19.37
N MET A 61 13.40 -8.91 19.27
CA MET A 61 12.53 -7.85 19.76
C MET A 61 11.18 -7.85 19.04
N PHE A 62 11.18 -7.98 17.72
CA PHE A 62 9.95 -8.02 16.93
C PHE A 62 9.06 -9.21 17.30
N LYS A 63 9.67 -10.39 17.47
CA LYS A 63 8.95 -11.59 17.92
C LYS A 63 8.35 -11.39 19.31
N GLN A 64 9.05 -10.74 20.22
CA GLN A 64 8.55 -10.45 21.56
C GLN A 64 7.36 -9.47 21.56
N PHE A 65 7.38 -8.45 20.71
CA PHE A 65 6.31 -7.45 20.64
C PHE A 65 5.06 -7.93 19.89
N THR A 66 5.24 -8.67 18.80
CA THR A 66 4.13 -9.04 17.90
C THR A 66 3.64 -10.47 18.11
N GLY A 67 4.43 -11.34 18.75
CA GLY A 67 4.12 -12.77 18.88
C GLY A 67 4.20 -13.55 17.56
N PHE A 68 4.55 -12.89 16.45
CA PHE A 68 4.64 -13.47 15.12
C PHE A 68 6.08 -13.46 14.61
N THR A 69 6.47 -14.47 13.84
CA THR A 69 7.76 -14.52 13.15
C THR A 69 7.57 -14.13 11.69
N LEU A 70 8.21 -13.06 11.26
CA LEU A 70 8.20 -12.69 9.84
C LEU A 70 8.93 -13.77 9.01
N PRO A 71 8.48 -14.03 7.78
CA PRO A 71 9.17 -14.95 6.87
C PRO A 71 10.50 -14.39 6.34
N PHE A 72 10.85 -13.15 6.71
CA PHE A 72 12.10 -12.47 6.37
C PHE A 72 12.78 -11.91 7.63
N SER A 73 14.11 -11.83 7.63
CA SER A 73 14.88 -11.21 8.70
C SER A 73 14.81 -9.68 8.61
N LEU A 74 14.49 -9.00 9.71
CA LEU A 74 14.51 -7.54 9.81
C LEU A 74 15.91 -6.98 9.58
N ASP A 75 16.93 -7.69 10.07
CA ASP A 75 18.32 -7.33 9.87
C ASP A 75 18.66 -7.25 8.37
N GLY A 76 18.24 -8.28 7.62
CA GLY A 76 18.40 -8.34 6.18
C GLY A 76 17.61 -7.26 5.45
N LEU A 77 16.39 -6.94 5.89
CA LEU A 77 15.57 -5.88 5.31
C LEU A 77 16.24 -4.51 5.46
N ILE A 78 16.78 -4.19 6.63
CA ILE A 78 17.45 -2.90 6.88
C ILE A 78 18.71 -2.77 6.01
N ILE A 79 19.52 -3.82 5.93
CA ILE A 79 20.70 -3.85 5.07
C ILE A 79 20.29 -3.66 3.60
N PHE A 80 19.26 -4.39 3.15
CA PHE A 80 18.76 -4.27 1.78
C PHE A 80 18.26 -2.85 1.46
N LEU A 81 17.52 -2.22 2.38
CA LEU A 81 17.06 -0.84 2.22
C LEU A 81 18.23 0.15 2.13
N ALA A 82 19.27 -0.03 2.94
CA ALA A 82 20.46 0.81 2.88
C ALA A 82 21.20 0.65 1.55
N ASP A 83 21.38 -0.60 1.09
CA ASP A 83 22.02 -0.91 -0.19
C ASP A 83 21.21 -0.31 -1.36
N LEU A 84 19.88 -0.44 -1.32
CA LEU A 84 18.97 0.18 -2.29
C LEU A 84 19.14 1.70 -2.33
N GLY A 85 19.21 2.35 -1.17
CA GLY A 85 19.43 3.79 -1.05
C GLY A 85 20.76 4.23 -1.68
N ILE A 86 21.84 3.49 -1.42
CA ILE A 86 23.16 3.76 -2.02
C ILE A 86 23.13 3.60 -3.54
N VAL A 87 22.48 2.55 -4.04
CA VAL A 87 22.29 2.33 -5.49
C VAL A 87 21.50 3.47 -6.12
N LEU A 88 20.41 3.91 -5.49
CA LEU A 88 19.61 5.05 -5.96
C LEU A 88 20.42 6.34 -6.03
N ILE A 89 21.21 6.66 -5.00
CA ILE A 89 22.11 7.83 -4.98
C ILE A 89 23.13 7.72 -6.12
N THR A 90 23.66 6.52 -6.36
CA THR A 90 24.62 6.27 -7.44
C THR A 90 23.98 6.49 -8.82
N ILE A 91 22.78 5.96 -9.04
CA ILE A 91 22.01 6.17 -10.27
C ILE A 91 21.76 7.67 -10.47
N TYR A 92 21.35 8.38 -9.42
CA TYR A 92 21.14 9.83 -9.46
C TYR A 92 22.42 10.59 -9.85
N GLY A 93 23.55 10.24 -9.24
CA GLY A 93 24.85 10.80 -9.56
C GLY A 93 25.29 10.53 -11.01
N LEU A 94 25.07 9.31 -11.50
CA LEU A 94 25.38 8.94 -12.88
C LEU A 94 24.51 9.68 -13.88
N VAL A 95 23.20 9.81 -13.62
CA VAL A 95 22.30 10.55 -14.51
C VAL A 95 22.69 12.02 -14.56
N ASN A 96 23.03 12.62 -13.42
CA ASN A 96 23.52 14.00 -13.38
C ASN A 96 24.77 14.17 -14.25
N LEU A 97 25.70 13.20 -14.21
CA LEU A 97 26.96 13.24 -14.95
C LEU A 97 26.76 13.08 -16.47
N PHE A 98 25.89 12.16 -16.90
CA PHE A 98 25.71 11.83 -18.32
C PHE A 98 24.64 12.69 -19.02
N LEU A 99 23.50 12.88 -18.36
CA LEU A 99 22.28 13.43 -18.98
C LEU A 99 21.99 14.88 -18.54
N GLY A 100 22.61 15.34 -17.46
CA GLY A 100 22.47 16.70 -16.93
C GLY A 100 21.18 16.92 -16.11
N PRO A 101 20.97 18.15 -15.60
CA PRO A 101 19.95 18.43 -14.58
C PRO A 101 18.50 18.19 -15.00
N GLN A 102 18.21 18.33 -16.30
CA GLN A 102 16.86 18.20 -16.86
C GLN A 102 16.25 16.79 -16.66
N TYR A 103 17.07 15.74 -16.67
CA TYR A 103 16.60 14.36 -16.46
C TYR A 103 16.49 14.00 -14.97
N LEU A 104 17.07 14.79 -14.07
CA LEU A 104 16.95 14.56 -12.63
C LEU A 104 15.52 14.73 -12.13
N GLN A 105 14.74 15.61 -12.76
CA GLN A 105 13.35 15.81 -12.40
C GLN A 105 12.51 14.55 -12.71
N LEU A 106 12.74 13.91 -13.85
CA LEU A 106 12.06 12.67 -14.22
C LEU A 106 12.38 11.54 -13.24
N ILE A 107 13.66 11.40 -12.87
CA ILE A 107 14.08 10.39 -11.89
C ILE A 107 13.51 10.70 -10.51
N SER A 108 13.57 11.95 -10.07
CA SER A 108 13.00 12.37 -8.78
C SER A 108 11.51 12.07 -8.71
N ASN A 109 10.75 12.39 -9.76
CA ASN A 109 9.32 12.07 -9.83
C ASN A 109 9.07 10.56 -9.77
N GLY A 110 9.88 9.75 -10.47
CA GLY A 110 9.79 8.29 -10.42
C GLY A 110 10.11 7.72 -9.04
N ILE A 111 11.18 8.19 -8.39
CA ILE A 111 11.56 7.78 -7.03
C ILE A 111 10.47 8.19 -6.03
N TYR A 112 9.97 9.42 -6.12
CA TYR A 112 8.93 9.93 -5.23
C TYR A 112 7.63 9.13 -5.38
N TYR A 113 7.24 8.81 -6.61
CA TYR A 113 6.11 7.93 -6.89
C TYR A 113 6.31 6.53 -6.27
N GLY A 114 7.46 5.89 -6.53
CA GLY A 114 7.79 4.59 -5.96
C GLY A 114 7.82 4.58 -4.43
N ALA A 115 8.40 5.61 -3.80
CA ALA A 115 8.41 5.79 -2.35
C ALA A 115 6.98 5.94 -1.79
N ARG A 116 6.10 6.64 -2.49
CA ARG A 116 4.69 6.75 -2.11
C ARG A 116 3.98 5.39 -2.16
N VAL A 117 4.23 4.56 -3.18
CA VAL A 117 3.67 3.19 -3.26
C VAL A 117 4.08 2.38 -2.03
N VAL A 118 5.39 2.34 -1.75
CA VAL A 118 5.94 1.58 -0.63
C VAL A 118 5.36 2.07 0.70
N SER A 119 5.25 3.39 0.88
CA SER A 119 4.67 4.00 2.07
C SER A 119 3.23 3.54 2.32
N ILE A 120 2.37 3.54 1.28
CA ILE A 120 0.98 3.09 1.38
C ILE A 120 0.91 1.61 1.79
N VAL A 121 1.74 0.75 1.17
CA VAL A 121 1.79 -0.67 1.50
C VAL A 121 2.20 -0.89 2.97
N VAL A 122 3.26 -0.20 3.42
CA VAL A 122 3.74 -0.31 4.80
C VAL A 122 2.67 0.16 5.79
N ILE A 123 2.03 1.30 5.52
CA ILE A 123 0.96 1.82 6.39
C ILE A 123 -0.24 0.87 6.42
N ALA A 124 -0.64 0.30 5.28
CA ALA A 124 -1.72 -0.68 5.23
C ALA A 124 -1.41 -1.90 6.10
N ILE A 125 -0.18 -2.44 6.02
CA ILE A 125 0.27 -3.55 6.88
C ILE A 125 0.21 -3.16 8.35
N ILE A 126 0.67 -1.96 8.72
CA ILE A 126 0.64 -1.47 10.11
C ILE A 126 -0.80 -1.34 10.61
N ILE A 127 -1.70 -0.75 9.80
CA ILE A 127 -3.13 -0.63 10.15
C ILE A 127 -3.74 -2.00 10.38
N PHE A 128 -3.50 -2.98 9.49
CA PHE A 128 -3.96 -4.35 9.67
C PHE A 128 -3.40 -5.01 10.94
N ALA A 129 -2.12 -4.81 11.23
CA ALA A 129 -1.48 -5.36 12.42
C ALA A 129 -2.09 -4.79 13.72
N ILE A 130 -2.25 -3.46 13.79
CA ILE A 130 -2.91 -2.78 14.91
C ILE A 130 -4.34 -3.28 15.07
N PHE A 131 -5.07 -3.39 13.96
CA PHE A 131 -6.45 -3.87 13.96
C PHE A 131 -6.58 -5.30 14.52
N ASN A 132 -5.74 -6.22 14.02
CA ASN A 132 -5.71 -7.60 14.53
C ASN A 132 -5.34 -7.65 16.02
N MET A 133 -4.39 -6.81 16.46
CA MET A 133 -4.02 -6.70 17.87
C MET A 133 -5.19 -6.20 18.73
N LEU A 134 -5.91 -5.16 18.29
CA LEU A 134 -7.07 -4.62 19.00
C LEU A 134 -8.18 -5.66 19.15
N ILE A 135 -8.52 -6.39 18.08
CA ILE A 135 -9.52 -7.45 18.13
C ILE A 135 -9.10 -8.61 19.04
N SER A 136 -7.82 -8.96 19.04
CA SER A 136 -7.33 -10.05 19.90
C SER A 136 -7.40 -9.72 21.39
N LYS A 137 -7.27 -8.43 21.76
CA LYS A 137 -7.22 -7.98 23.16
C LYS A 137 -8.57 -7.58 23.72
N VAL A 138 -9.45 -7.04 22.90
CA VAL A 138 -10.81 -6.66 23.33
C VAL A 138 -11.73 -7.85 23.01
N LYS A 139 -12.65 -8.23 23.91
CA LYS A 139 -13.75 -9.15 23.56
C LYS A 139 -14.71 -8.43 22.61
N VAL A 140 -14.26 -8.19 21.40
CA VAL A 140 -14.99 -7.48 20.36
C VAL A 140 -16.04 -8.45 19.84
N ASP A 141 -17.32 -8.05 19.93
CA ASP A 141 -18.40 -8.81 19.32
C ASP A 141 -18.15 -8.94 17.81
N THR A 142 -18.51 -10.08 17.22
CA THR A 142 -18.35 -10.38 15.80
C THR A 142 -18.86 -9.27 14.88
N ARG A 143 -19.90 -8.52 15.30
CA ARG A 143 -20.44 -7.37 14.57
C ARG A 143 -19.48 -6.17 14.52
N LEU A 144 -18.86 -5.83 15.66
CA LEU A 144 -17.87 -4.76 15.76
C LEU A 144 -16.62 -5.06 14.91
N ARG A 145 -16.26 -6.34 14.81
CA ARG A 145 -15.17 -6.81 13.93
C ARG A 145 -15.45 -6.49 12.46
N SER A 146 -16.67 -6.75 11.99
CA SER A 146 -17.07 -6.46 10.61
C SER A 146 -17.08 -4.96 10.30
N TYR A 147 -17.61 -4.12 11.20
CA TYR A 147 -17.59 -2.66 11.01
C TYR A 147 -16.18 -2.10 10.92
N ALA A 148 -15.28 -2.56 11.78
CA ALA A 148 -13.91 -2.08 11.76
C ALA A 148 -13.12 -2.58 10.53
N MET A 149 -13.41 -3.79 10.01
CA MET A 149 -12.88 -4.22 8.70
C MET A 149 -13.33 -3.30 7.56
N VAL A 150 -14.59 -2.86 7.56
CA VAL A 150 -15.09 -1.89 6.58
C VAL A 150 -14.35 -0.56 6.68
N ILE A 151 -14.12 -0.06 7.90
CA ILE A 151 -13.34 1.18 8.11
C ILE A 151 -11.91 1.02 7.58
N VAL A 152 -11.23 -0.09 7.89
CA VAL A 152 -9.87 -0.37 7.38
C VAL A 152 -9.86 -0.43 5.85
N LEU A 153 -10.84 -1.09 5.23
CA LEU A 153 -10.97 -1.15 3.77
C LEU A 153 -11.14 0.25 3.17
N ILE A 154 -11.98 1.09 3.77
CA ILE A 154 -12.21 2.46 3.32
C ILE A 154 -10.92 3.30 3.46
N LEU A 155 -10.20 3.18 4.58
CA LEU A 155 -8.92 3.87 4.79
C LEU A 155 -7.87 3.46 3.75
N ILE A 156 -7.72 2.16 3.49
CA ILE A 156 -6.79 1.66 2.47
C ILE A 156 -7.19 2.19 1.08
N THR A 157 -8.48 2.17 0.76
CA THR A 157 -9.00 2.72 -0.49
C THR A 157 -8.66 4.21 -0.64
N ALA A 158 -8.79 4.99 0.44
CA ALA A 158 -8.40 6.41 0.47
C ALA A 158 -6.92 6.61 0.11
N MET A 159 -6.06 5.77 0.68
CA MET A 159 -4.62 5.83 0.41
C MET A 159 -4.28 5.41 -1.02
N LEU A 160 -5.00 4.43 -1.60
CA LEU A 160 -4.83 4.04 -3.00
C LEU A 160 -5.20 5.19 -3.95
N ILE A 161 -6.28 5.91 -3.67
CA ILE A 161 -6.73 7.02 -4.53
C ILE A 161 -5.63 8.08 -4.70
N ASP A 162 -4.90 8.39 -3.63
CA ASP A 162 -3.83 9.39 -3.68
C ASP A 162 -2.74 9.04 -4.70
N ILE A 163 -2.41 7.76 -4.84
CA ILE A 163 -1.34 7.29 -5.75
C ILE A 163 -1.82 6.91 -7.15
N THR A 164 -3.11 6.62 -7.31
CA THR A 164 -3.64 6.35 -8.64
C THR A 164 -3.41 7.54 -9.58
N ALA A 165 -3.11 7.28 -10.85
CA ALA A 165 -2.98 8.30 -11.89
C ALA A 165 -4.35 8.75 -12.41
N LEU A 166 -5.29 9.02 -11.49
CA LEU A 166 -6.59 9.59 -11.80
C LEU A 166 -6.46 11.10 -12.00
N SER A 167 -7.36 11.69 -12.79
CA SER A 167 -7.44 13.15 -12.91
C SER A 167 -7.78 13.79 -11.57
N ASP A 168 -7.31 15.02 -11.34
CA ASP A 168 -7.52 15.73 -10.07
C ASP A 168 -9.01 15.87 -9.71
N GLN A 169 -9.87 16.03 -10.73
CA GLN A 169 -11.32 16.09 -10.57
C GLN A 169 -11.89 14.77 -10.02
N VAL A 170 -11.43 13.63 -10.54
CA VAL A 170 -11.85 12.31 -10.08
C VAL A 170 -11.30 12.03 -8.69
N LYS A 171 -10.03 12.38 -8.42
CA LYS A 171 -9.44 12.27 -7.07
C LYS A 171 -10.21 13.07 -6.05
N ASN A 172 -10.59 14.31 -6.38
CA ASN A 172 -11.36 15.16 -5.47
C ASN A 172 -12.76 14.58 -5.21
N ALA A 173 -13.46 14.14 -6.27
CA ALA A 173 -14.77 13.51 -6.13
C ALA A 173 -14.71 12.22 -5.27
N LEU A 174 -13.71 11.36 -5.50
CA LEU A 174 -13.50 10.16 -4.69
C LEU A 174 -13.12 10.50 -3.26
N THR A 175 -12.26 11.49 -3.04
CA THR A 175 -11.84 11.93 -1.70
C THR A 175 -13.04 12.47 -0.91
N LEU A 176 -13.89 13.27 -1.55
CA LEU A 176 -15.13 13.77 -0.97
C LEU A 176 -16.11 12.64 -0.67
N GLY A 177 -16.37 11.76 -1.65
CA GLY A 177 -17.27 10.62 -1.47
C GLY A 177 -16.80 9.68 -0.36
N LEU A 178 -15.50 9.46 -0.25
CA LEU A 178 -14.90 8.60 0.76
C LEU A 178 -14.91 9.26 2.14
N SER A 179 -14.66 10.58 2.24
CA SER A 179 -14.84 11.35 3.48
C SER A 179 -16.28 11.29 4.00
N ILE A 180 -17.26 11.49 3.10
CA ILE A 180 -18.69 11.34 3.42
C ILE A 180 -18.99 9.90 3.85
N GLY A 181 -18.50 8.90 3.12
CA GLY A 181 -18.69 7.49 3.44
C GLY A 181 -18.12 7.11 4.82
N VAL A 182 -16.92 7.58 5.16
CA VAL A 182 -16.31 7.42 6.49
C VAL A 182 -17.18 8.11 7.55
N GLY A 183 -17.60 9.35 7.31
CA GLY A 183 -18.44 10.10 8.24
C GLY A 183 -19.77 9.40 8.53
N ILE A 184 -20.46 8.89 7.49
CA ILE A 184 -21.69 8.12 7.62
C ILE A 184 -21.43 6.82 8.38
N ALA A 185 -20.37 6.08 8.03
CA ALA A 185 -20.04 4.82 8.70
C ALA A 185 -19.80 5.03 10.21
N ILE A 186 -19.07 6.09 10.58
CA ILE A 186 -18.83 6.45 11.98
C ILE A 186 -20.14 6.88 12.66
N GLY A 187 -20.99 7.67 11.98
CA GLY A 187 -22.26 8.12 12.52
C GLY A 187 -23.23 6.96 12.80
N VAL A 188 -23.41 6.06 11.83
CA VAL A 188 -24.25 4.85 11.98
C VAL A 188 -23.70 3.97 13.10
N PHE A 189 -22.37 3.79 13.15
CA PHE A 189 -21.72 3.03 14.20
C PHE A 189 -21.96 3.63 15.59
N ALA A 190 -21.81 4.95 15.74
CA ALA A 190 -22.02 5.64 17.01
C ALA A 190 -23.48 5.52 17.47
N ILE A 191 -24.45 5.79 16.58
CA ILE A 191 -25.87 5.65 16.89
C ILE A 191 -26.17 4.22 17.34
N TRP A 192 -25.73 3.23 16.58
CA TRP A 192 -25.93 1.83 16.95
C TRP A 192 -25.25 1.50 18.28
N PHE A 193 -23.99 1.87 18.48
CA PHE A 193 -23.24 1.58 19.71
C PHE A 193 -23.92 2.13 20.97
N PHE A 194 -24.35 3.40 20.94
CA PHE A 194 -25.00 4.05 22.10
C PHE A 194 -26.45 3.61 22.31
N PHE A 195 -27.19 3.31 21.23
CA PHE A 195 -28.63 3.06 21.31
C PHE A 195 -29.04 1.61 21.02
N HIS A 196 -28.10 0.67 20.89
CA HIS A 196 -28.42 -0.72 20.54
C HIS A 196 -29.46 -1.35 21.49
N GLU A 197 -29.38 -1.08 22.80
CA GLU A 197 -30.35 -1.60 23.78
C GLU A 197 -31.77 -1.04 23.60
N TYR A 198 -31.88 0.23 23.22
CA TYR A 198 -33.16 0.87 22.94
C TYR A 198 -33.75 0.40 21.61
N LEU A 199 -32.89 0.26 20.59
CA LEU A 199 -33.28 -0.26 19.28
C LEU A 199 -33.77 -1.71 19.39
N ASP A 200 -33.06 -2.57 20.12
CA ASP A 200 -33.45 -3.97 20.31
C ASP A 200 -34.79 -4.10 21.07
N LYS A 201 -35.10 -3.19 22.00
CA LYS A 201 -36.41 -3.16 22.67
C LYS A 201 -37.52 -2.74 21.72
N SER A 202 -37.33 -1.67 20.94
CA SER A 202 -38.36 -1.17 20.02
C SER A 202 -38.68 -2.17 18.91
N PHE A 203 -37.68 -2.87 18.36
CA PHE A 203 -37.90 -3.88 17.32
C PHE A 203 -38.51 -5.20 17.85
N LYS A 204 -38.31 -5.55 19.13
CA LYS A 204 -38.99 -6.71 19.73
C LYS A 204 -40.49 -6.49 19.96
N ILE A 205 -40.91 -5.26 20.25
CA ILE A 205 -42.32 -4.95 20.53
C ILE A 205 -43.22 -5.14 19.29
N GLU A 206 -42.68 -4.96 18.08
CA GLU A 206 -43.47 -5.12 16.83
C GLU A 206 -43.78 -6.58 16.48
N SER A 207 -43.03 -7.55 17.04
CA SER A 207 -43.27 -8.99 16.81
C SER A 207 -44.37 -9.61 17.70
N PHE A 208 -44.91 -8.86 18.67
CA PHE A 208 -45.99 -9.31 19.57
C PHE A 208 -47.37 -8.76 19.21
N THR A 209 -47.51 -8.03 18.10
CA THR A 209 -48.78 -7.43 17.64
C THR A 209 -49.16 -7.87 16.23
N LYS A 210 -49.25 -9.19 15.99
CA LYS A 210 -50.20 -9.73 15.02
C LYS A 210 -51.21 -10.60 15.75
N PRO A 211 -52.49 -10.18 15.85
CA PRO A 211 -53.53 -11.01 16.41
C PRO A 211 -53.80 -12.20 15.48
N SER A 212 -53.86 -13.38 16.06
CA SER A 212 -54.41 -14.58 15.47
C SER A 212 -55.91 -14.39 15.24
N GLU A 213 -56.30 -14.02 14.02
CA GLU A 213 -57.68 -14.11 13.55
C GLU A 213 -57.68 -14.82 12.18
N GLU A 214 -57.81 -16.13 12.21
CA GLU A 214 -58.37 -16.91 11.10
C GLU A 214 -59.48 -17.80 11.67
N THR A 215 -60.67 -17.20 11.68
CA THR A 215 -61.94 -17.75 11.18
C THR A 215 -62.33 -19.17 11.60
N GLN A 216 -63.14 -19.27 12.67
CA GLN A 216 -64.02 -20.41 12.90
C GLN A 216 -65.12 -20.43 11.82
N VAL A 217 -65.14 -21.48 11.00
CA VAL A 217 -66.26 -21.83 10.10
C VAL A 217 -67.17 -22.82 10.84
N PRO A 218 -68.50 -22.61 10.91
CA PRO A 218 -69.40 -23.55 11.55
C PRO A 218 -69.59 -24.78 10.65
N LYS A 219 -69.34 -25.97 11.20
CA LYS A 219 -69.73 -27.24 10.57
C LYS A 219 -71.04 -27.71 11.18
N ASP A 220 -72.14 -27.42 10.50
CA ASP A 220 -73.36 -28.20 10.64
C ASP A 220 -73.64 -28.97 9.35
N VAL A 221 -74.19 -30.17 9.55
CA VAL A 221 -74.85 -31.08 8.61
C VAL A 221 -73.96 -32.08 7.84
N LYS A 222 -73.84 -33.31 8.40
CA LYS A 222 -74.55 -34.46 7.83
C LYS A 222 -74.65 -35.64 8.80
N SER A 223 -75.86 -36.19 8.80
CA SER A 223 -76.39 -37.38 9.47
C SER A 223 -75.62 -38.68 9.18
N ASP A 224 -75.48 -39.53 10.19
CA ASP A 224 -76.02 -40.91 10.12
C ASP A 224 -76.23 -41.48 11.54
N PRO A 225 -77.41 -42.08 11.82
CA PRO A 225 -77.67 -42.83 13.03
C PRO A 225 -77.33 -44.31 12.81
N TRP A 226 -76.94 -45.01 13.87
CA TRP A 226 -76.66 -46.46 13.94
C TRP A 226 -75.26 -46.90 13.49
N ASN A 227 -74.35 -47.01 14.46
CA ASN A 227 -73.66 -48.29 14.62
C ASN A 227 -73.19 -48.47 16.07
N SER A 228 -73.70 -49.54 16.67
CA SER A 228 -73.34 -50.08 17.99
C SER A 228 -71.94 -50.66 18.01
#